data_AF-A0A645J8W2-F1
#
_entry.id   AF-A0A645J8W2-F1
#
_cell.length_a   1.000
_cell.length_b   1.000
_cell.length_c   1.000
_cell.angle_alpha   90.00
_cell.angle_beta   90.00
_cell.angle_gamma   90.00
#
_symmetry.space_group_name_H-M   'P 1'
#
loop_
_entity.id
_entity.type
_entity.pdbx_description
1 polymer ?
#
loop_
_entity_poly.entity_id
_entity_poly.type
_entity_poly.pdbx_seq_one_letter_code
_entity_poly.pdbx_strand_id
1 'polypeptide(L)' 'MLTNMLQNGQQQGTLSATLPAQQITEKLFVVARGVIFDWCLHNGETDLLAEMRDIMQRQVGSYLVLPASLGS' A
#
# COMPACT_ATOMS: atom_id res chain seq x y z
N MET A 1 -9.59 -7.49 -8.46
CA MET A 1 -8.21 -8.06 -8.45
C MET A 1 -7.44 -7.61 -7.20
N LEU A 2 -7.06 -6.33 -7.03
CA LEU A 2 -6.39 -5.85 -5.80
C LEU A 2 -7.30 -5.83 -4.55
N THR A 3 -8.53 -5.33 -4.68
CA THR A 3 -9.49 -5.29 -3.57
C THR A 3 -9.70 -6.67 -2.94
N ASN A 4 -9.83 -7.71 -3.77
CA ASN A 4 -10.01 -9.08 -3.27
C ASN A 4 -8.78 -9.59 -2.50
N MET A 5 -7.56 -9.22 -2.93
CA MET A 5 -6.33 -9.58 -2.20
C MET A 5 -6.30 -8.93 -0.82
N LEU A 6 -6.67 -7.64 -0.75
CA LEU A 6 -6.75 -6.91 0.51
C LEU A 6 -7.86 -7.46 1.41
N GLN A 7 -9.03 -7.82 0.86
CA GLN A 7 -10.10 -8.49 1.60
C GLN A 7 -9.63 -9.82 2.19
N ASN A 8 -8.91 -10.64 1.43
CA ASN A 8 -8.36 -11.89 1.93
C ASN A 8 -7.36 -11.66 3.08
N GLY A 9 -6.48 -10.66 2.97
CA GLY A 9 -5.56 -10.31 4.04
C GLY A 9 -6.28 -9.81 5.31
N GLN A 10 -7.38 -9.06 5.15
CA GLN A 10 -8.24 -8.65 6.27
C GLN A 10 -8.94 -9.85 6.92
N GLN A 11 -9.47 -10.78 6.13
CA GLN A 11 -10.09 -12.01 6.63
C GLN A 11 -9.10 -12.92 7.39
N GLN A 12 -7.83 -12.90 6.97
CA GLN A 12 -6.74 -13.65 7.62
C GLN A 12 -6.13 -12.89 8.81
N GLY A 13 -6.55 -11.66 9.09
CA GLY A 13 -6.01 -10.84 10.17
C GLY A 13 -4.59 -10.31 9.92
N THR A 14 -4.04 -10.45 8.72
CA THR A 14 -2.71 -9.90 8.35
C THR A 14 -2.77 -8.42 7.99
N LEU A 15 -3.94 -7.94 7.57
CA LEU A 15 -4.24 -6.53 7.33
C LEU A 15 -5.33 -6.04 8.26
N SER A 16 -5.20 -4.79 8.71
CA SER A 16 -6.19 -4.12 9.53
C SER A 16 -7.52 -3.96 8.78
N ALA A 17 -8.62 -4.26 9.46
CA ALA A 17 -9.98 -4.05 8.98
C ALA A 17 -10.55 -2.67 9.38
N THR A 18 -9.74 -1.74 9.93
CA THR A 18 -10.20 -0.39 10.30
C THR A 18 -10.72 0.40 9.08
N LEU A 19 -10.19 0.13 7.89
CA LEU A 19 -10.71 0.65 6.63
C LEU A 19 -11.18 -0.48 5.73
N PRO A 20 -12.29 -0.33 4.98
CA PRO A 20 -12.68 -1.30 3.97
C PRO A 20 -11.59 -1.48 2.90
N ALA A 21 -11.36 -2.72 2.46
CA ALA A 21 -10.39 -3.04 1.40
C ALA A 21 -10.54 -2.19 0.12
N GLN A 22 -11.77 -1.80 -0.22
CA GLN A 22 -12.03 -0.90 -1.36
C GLN A 22 -11.40 0.48 -1.14
N GLN A 23 -11.56 1.07 0.04
CA GLN A 23 -10.95 2.36 0.35
C GLN A 23 -9.42 2.28 0.39
N ILE A 24 -8.87 1.17 0.89
CA ILE A 24 -7.42 0.91 0.84
C ILE A 24 -6.95 0.83 -0.61
N THR A 25 -7.69 0.12 -1.47
CA THR A 25 -7.41 0.02 -2.91
C THR A 25 -7.35 1.42 -3.55
N GLU A 26 -8.36 2.25 -3.32
CA GLU A 26 -8.44 3.61 -3.86
C GLU A 26 -7.27 4.48 -3.39
N LYS A 27 -6.91 4.39 -2.10
CA LYS A 27 -5.75 5.11 -1.54
C LYS A 27 -4.43 4.65 -2.17
N LEU A 28 -4.22 3.35 -2.34
CA LEU A 28 -3.03 2.82 -3.03
C LEU A 28 -2.93 3.35 -4.47
N PHE A 29 -4.05 3.44 -5.21
CA PHE A 29 -4.04 4.03 -6.55
C PHE A 29 -3.81 5.55 -6.56
N VAL A 30 -4.25 6.29 -5.54
CA VAL A 30 -3.87 7.70 -5.38
C VAL A 30 -2.36 7.82 -5.21
N VAL A 31 -1.77 7.01 -4.34
CA VAL A 31 -0.32 7.01 -4.11
C VAL A 31 0.43 6.61 -5.39
N ALA A 32 0.03 5.54 -6.08
CA ALA A 32 0.63 5.11 -7.35
C ALA A 32 0.69 6.25 -8.38
N ARG A 33 -0.44 6.95 -8.54
CA ARG A 33 -0.55 8.07 -9.46
C ARG A 33 0.33 9.24 -9.02
N GLY A 34 0.49 9.47 -7.72
CA GLY A 34 1.42 10.45 -7.17
C GLY A 34 2.87 10.16 -7.57
N VAL A 35 3.32 8.90 -7.46
CA VAL A 35 4.67 8.49 -7.89
C VAL A 35 4.88 8.73 -9.38
N ILE A 36 3.93 8.29 -10.20
CA ILE A 36 4.02 8.48 -11.66
C ILE A 36 4.02 9.96 -12.03
N PHE A 37 3.19 10.76 -11.36
CA PHE A 37 3.12 12.20 -11.60
C PHE A 37 4.44 12.88 -11.22
N ASP A 38 5.02 12.55 -10.07
CA ASP A 38 6.30 13.09 -9.62
C ASP A 38 7.44 12.72 -10.58
N TRP A 39 7.49 11.46 -11.03
CA TRP A 39 8.44 11.01 -12.04
C TRP A 39 8.34 11.83 -13.35
N CYS A 40 7.11 12.10 -13.81
CA CYS A 40 6.88 12.94 -14.99
C CYS A 40 7.35 14.39 -14.78
N LEU A 41 7.19 14.95 -13.58
CA LEU A 41 7.66 16.31 -13.26
C LEU A 41 9.19 16.43 -13.29
N HIS A 42 9.88 15.33 -13.00
CA HIS A 42 11.34 15.23 -13.02
C HIS A 42 11.87 14.63 -14.33
N ASN A 43 11.15 14.84 -15.45
CA ASN A 43 11.53 14.37 -16.80
C ASN A 43 11.84 12.88 -16.92
N GLY A 44 11.33 12.07 -16.00
CA GLY A 44 11.61 10.65 -15.90
C GLY A 44 13.06 10.29 -15.56
N GLU A 45 13.78 11.20 -14.90
CA GLU A 45 15.21 11.04 -14.56
C GLU A 45 15.47 10.02 -13.44
N THR A 46 14.45 9.70 -12.63
CA THR A 46 14.57 8.73 -11.53
C THR A 46 14.13 7.31 -11.93
N ASP A 47 14.54 6.32 -11.14
CA ASP A 47 14.08 4.94 -11.31
C ASP A 47 12.65 4.77 -10.77
N LEU A 48 11.69 4.94 -11.67
CA LEU A 48 10.26 4.80 -11.37
C LEU A 48 9.91 3.45 -10.71
N LEU A 49 10.57 2.36 -11.11
CA LEU A 49 10.28 1.04 -10.56
C LEU A 49 10.78 0.91 -9.12
N ALA A 50 11.96 1.46 -8.83
CA ALA A 50 12.50 1.50 -7.48
C ALA A 50 11.63 2.36 -6.55
N GLU A 51 11.24 3.57 -7.00
CA GLU A 51 10.41 4.48 -6.21
C GLU A 51 9.01 3.93 -5.97
N MET A 52 8.36 3.40 -7.01
CA MET A 52 7.04 2.76 -6.88
C MET A 52 7.09 1.63 -5.86
N ARG A 53 8.14 0.80 -5.89
CA ARG A 53 8.30 -0.31 -4.94
C ARG A 53 8.44 0.18 -3.51
N ASP A 54 9.34 1.12 -3.25
CA ASP A 54 9.58 1.65 -1.91
C ASP A 54 8.31 2.30 -1.33
N ILE A 55 7.67 3.17 -2.11
CA ILE A 55 6.46 3.88 -1.67
C ILE A 55 5.31 2.91 -1.44
N MET A 56 5.10 1.93 -2.34
CA MET A 56 4.04 0.94 -2.16
C MET A 56 4.28 0.03 -0.97
N GLN A 57 5.53 -0.38 -0.71
CA GLN A 57 5.86 -1.17 0.48
C GLN A 57 5.53 -0.41 1.76
N ARG A 58 5.91 0.87 1.84
CA ARG A 58 5.57 1.72 3.00
C ARG A 58 4.07 1.91 3.15
N GLN A 59 3.37 2.17 2.04
CA GLN A 59 1.93 2.40 2.07
C GLN A 59 1.16 1.14 2.48
N VAL A 60 1.49 -0.03 1.94
CA VAL A 60 0.88 -1.31 2.36
C VAL A 60 1.24 -1.63 3.81
N GLY A 61 2.49 -1.37 4.22
CA GLY A 61 2.97 -1.55 5.59
C GLY A 61 2.14 -0.81 6.64
N SER A 62 1.60 0.36 6.29
CA SER A 62 0.72 1.14 7.18
C SER A 62 -0.61 0.44 7.53
N TYR A 63 -0.98 -0.61 6.80
CA TYR A 63 -2.19 -1.40 7.03
C TYR A 63 -1.92 -2.75 7.67
N LEU A 64 -0.66 -3.14 7.88
CA LEU A 64 -0.33 -4.43 8.49
C LEU A 64 -0.72 -4.44 9.97
N VAL A 65 -1.24 -5.57 10.45
CA VAL A 65 -1.44 -5.81 11.88
C VAL A 65 -0.13 -6.31 12.46
N LEU A 66 0.43 -5.60 13.46
CA LEU A 66 1.58 -6.09 14.20
C LEU A 66 1.17 -7.34 14.99
N PRO A 67 1.95 -8.44 14.96
CA PRO A 67 1.66 -9.61 15.77
C PRO A 67 1.65 -9.23 17.25
N ALA A 68 0.60 -9.63 17.95
CA ALA A 68 0.49 -9.49 19.40
C ALA A 68 1.44 -10.47 20.09
N SER A 69 2.73 -10.13 20.24
CA SER A 69 3.63 -10.84 21.16
C SER A 69 4.88 -10.03 21.52
N LEU A 70 4.74 -9.10 22.47
CA LEU A 70 5.75 -8.76 23.50
C LEU A 70 5.02 -8.14 24.71
N GLY A 71 4.07 -8.89 25.27
CA GLY A 71 3.26 -8.44 26.41
C GLY A 71 2.43 -9.60 26.96
N SER A 72 3.09 -10.58 27.56
CA SER A 72 2.51 -11.60 28.42
C SER A 72 3.52 -11.87 29.54
#